data_AF-A0A2P2IK55-F1
#
_entry.id   AF-A0A2P2IK55-F1
#
_cell.length_a   1.000
_cell.length_b   1.000
_cell.length_c   1.000
_cell.angle_alpha   90.00
_cell.angle_beta   90.00
_cell.angle_gamma   90.00
#
_symmetry.space_group_name_H-M   'P 1'
#
loop_
_entity.id
_entity.type
_entity.pdbx_description
1 polymer ?
#
loop_
_entity_poly.entity_id
_entity_poly.type
_entity_poly.pdbx_seq_one_letter_code
_entity_poly.pdbx_strand_id
1 'polypeptide(L)'
;MECFQQRNLLLSGPWKWLVTEFAHYYGVSDAYTKLRYLSYVMDVATPTKDCLDVVLDFLSPVLMKGNRKSVLSHQENRILGEVEDQVEQILALVFENYKSLDESSLSGVMEVFAPASGLPAPAFAPAVKLYSLIHDILSPEAQLKLTRHFQAAARKRSRRHLAETDELTNSSEGTLTDSVAIATAYQKMKSVILSIKNEIRTDIQIHNHHLLPR
;
A
#
# COMPACT_ATOMS: atom_id res chain seq x y z
N MET A 1 -20.29 -15.84 -19.49
CA MET A 1 -19.42 -14.79 -20.05
C MET A 1 -18.65 -14.22 -18.88
N GLU A 2 -17.40 -14.63 -18.69
CA GLU A 2 -16.58 -14.08 -17.62
C GLU A 2 -16.24 -12.63 -17.99
N CYS A 3 -16.73 -11.67 -17.21
CA CYS A 3 -16.30 -10.28 -17.37
C CYS A 3 -14.83 -10.20 -16.98
N PHE A 4 -13.94 -10.02 -17.96
CA PHE A 4 -12.55 -9.65 -17.73
C PHE A 4 -12.53 -8.26 -17.07
N GLN A 5 -12.59 -8.24 -15.75
CA GLN A 5 -12.30 -7.06 -14.96
C GLN A 5 -10.80 -7.03 -14.66
N GLN A 6 -10.23 -5.83 -14.58
CA GLN A 6 -8.84 -5.59 -14.21
C GLN A 6 -8.46 -6.19 -12.84
N ARG A 7 -9.46 -6.60 -12.05
CA ARG A 7 -9.35 -7.24 -10.72
C ARG A 7 -9.43 -8.76 -10.74
N ASN A 8 -9.66 -9.39 -11.89
CA ASN A 8 -9.62 -10.85 -12.02
C ASN A 8 -8.17 -11.33 -12.14
N LEU A 9 -7.43 -11.18 -11.06
CA LEU A 9 -6.04 -11.59 -10.90
C LEU A 9 -5.89 -13.08 -10.57
N LEU A 10 -6.92 -13.88 -10.83
CA LEU A 10 -6.90 -15.32 -10.61
C LEU A 10 -7.33 -16.03 -11.89
N LEU A 11 -6.49 -16.99 -12.31
CA LEU A 11 -6.88 -17.95 -13.34
C LEU A 11 -8.03 -18.82 -12.80
N SER A 12 -9.12 -18.89 -13.55
CA SER A 12 -10.28 -19.70 -13.21
C SER A 12 -10.70 -20.62 -14.36
N GLY A 13 -11.50 -21.63 -14.03
CA GLY A 13 -12.11 -22.52 -15.01
C GLY A 13 -11.11 -23.24 -15.93
N PRO A 14 -11.40 -23.34 -17.24
CA PRO A 14 -10.57 -24.07 -18.20
C PRO A 14 -9.13 -23.57 -18.29
N TRP A 15 -8.88 -22.28 -18.06
CA TRP A 15 -7.53 -21.70 -18.13
C TRP A 15 -6.65 -22.16 -16.98
N LYS A 16 -7.20 -22.21 -15.75
CA LYS A 16 -6.48 -22.76 -14.60
C LYS A 16 -6.14 -24.23 -14.82
N TRP A 17 -7.10 -25.02 -15.32
CA TRP A 17 -6.88 -26.43 -15.62
C TRP A 17 -5.79 -26.60 -16.68
N LEU A 18 -5.87 -25.87 -17.81
CA LEU A 18 -4.89 -25.96 -18.90
C LEU A 18 -3.47 -25.65 -18.44
N VAL A 19 -3.28 -24.57 -17.67
CA VAL A 19 -1.96 -24.19 -17.15
C VAL A 19 -1.43 -25.24 -16.16
N THR A 20 -2.30 -25.79 -15.32
CA THR A 20 -1.92 -26.84 -14.35
C THR A 20 -1.50 -28.12 -15.07
N GLU A 21 -2.28 -28.56 -16.06
CA GLU A 21 -2.00 -29.78 -16.82
C GLU A 21 -0.75 -29.63 -17.67
N PHE A 22 -0.55 -28.46 -18.30
CA PHE A 22 0.65 -28.14 -19.04
C PHE A 22 1.89 -28.16 -18.14
N ALA A 23 1.83 -27.51 -16.98
CA ALA A 23 2.94 -27.52 -16.02
C ALA A 23 3.29 -28.95 -15.56
N HIS A 24 2.27 -29.77 -15.30
CA HIS A 24 2.46 -31.17 -14.93
C HIS A 24 3.11 -31.98 -16.06
N TYR A 25 2.59 -31.86 -17.29
CA TYR A 25 3.06 -32.61 -18.46
C TYR A 25 4.54 -32.30 -18.80
N TYR A 26 4.94 -31.04 -18.68
CA TYR A 26 6.32 -30.60 -18.95
C TYR A 26 7.23 -30.57 -17.72
N GLY A 27 6.76 -31.02 -16.55
CA GLY A 27 7.57 -31.08 -15.33
C GLY A 27 7.99 -29.70 -14.80
N VAL A 28 7.20 -28.66 -15.05
CA VAL A 28 7.46 -27.31 -14.56
C VAL A 28 7.20 -27.27 -13.05
N SER A 29 8.16 -26.73 -12.29
CA SER A 29 8.04 -26.65 -10.83
C SER A 29 6.89 -25.73 -10.42
N ASP A 30 6.20 -26.12 -9.35
CA ASP A 30 5.12 -25.35 -8.76
C ASP A 30 5.59 -23.93 -8.34
N ALA A 31 6.80 -23.81 -7.77
CA ALA A 31 7.36 -22.51 -7.41
C ALA A 31 7.59 -21.62 -8.62
N TYR A 32 8.13 -22.16 -9.73
CA TYR A 32 8.29 -21.42 -10.97
C TYR A 32 6.96 -20.93 -11.54
N THR A 33 5.93 -21.78 -11.58
CA THR A 33 4.62 -21.36 -12.10
C THR A 33 4.03 -20.21 -11.28
N LYS A 34 4.13 -20.26 -9.95
CA LYS A 34 3.68 -19.19 -9.05
C LYS A 34 4.47 -17.91 -9.21
N LEU A 35 5.81 -18.01 -9.22
CA LEU A 35 6.69 -16.86 -9.42
C LEU A 35 6.48 -16.20 -10.76
N ARG A 36 6.32 -17.00 -11.83
CA ARG A 36 6.06 -16.48 -13.16
C ARG A 36 4.71 -15.79 -13.25
N TYR A 37 3.69 -16.34 -12.59
CA TYR A 37 2.39 -15.69 -12.48
C TYR A 37 2.50 -14.35 -11.73
N LEU A 38 3.21 -14.35 -10.60
CA LEU A 38 3.45 -13.14 -9.82
C LEU A 38 4.13 -12.04 -10.64
N SER A 39 5.15 -12.34 -11.45
CA SER A 39 5.77 -11.32 -12.32
C SER A 39 4.73 -10.59 -13.18
N TYR A 40 3.77 -11.31 -13.76
CA TYR A 40 2.71 -10.70 -14.56
C TYR A 40 1.71 -9.91 -13.72
N VAL A 41 1.37 -10.39 -12.53
CA VAL A 41 0.50 -9.65 -11.59
C VAL A 41 1.18 -8.35 -11.15
N MET A 42 2.49 -8.40 -10.86
CA MET A 42 3.26 -7.26 -10.38
C MET A 42 3.40 -6.15 -11.43
N ASP A 43 3.40 -6.46 -12.73
CA ASP A 43 3.40 -5.47 -13.82
C ASP A 43 2.15 -4.56 -13.82
N VAL A 44 1.05 -5.02 -13.23
CA VAL A 44 -0.23 -4.29 -13.13
C VAL A 44 -0.69 -4.10 -11.68
N ALA A 45 0.19 -4.35 -10.71
CA ALA A 45 -0.18 -4.37 -9.31
C ALA A 45 -0.57 -2.99 -8.82
N THR A 46 -1.63 -2.94 -8.03
CA THR A 46 -2.17 -1.73 -7.41
C THR A 46 -2.36 -1.97 -5.92
N PRO A 47 -2.26 -0.94 -5.06
CA PRO A 47 -2.39 -1.03 -3.61
C PRO A 47 -3.86 -1.29 -3.17
N THR A 48 -4.47 -2.32 -3.74
CA THR A 48 -5.83 -2.79 -3.49
C THR A 48 -5.78 -4.12 -2.76
N LYS A 49 -6.83 -4.42 -1.99
CA LYS A 49 -6.91 -5.68 -1.23
C LYS A 49 -6.77 -6.90 -2.13
N ASP A 50 -7.53 -6.92 -3.22
CA ASP A 50 -7.61 -8.07 -4.13
C ASP A 50 -6.24 -8.40 -4.72
N CYS A 51 -5.45 -7.37 -5.07
CA CYS A 51 -4.09 -7.54 -5.58
C CYS A 51 -3.13 -8.07 -4.50
N LEU A 52 -3.16 -7.46 -3.31
CA LEU A 52 -2.25 -7.84 -2.22
C LEU A 52 -2.55 -9.25 -1.67
N ASP A 53 -3.82 -9.65 -1.63
CA ASP A 53 -4.23 -11.01 -1.25
C ASP A 53 -3.68 -12.04 -2.26
N VAL A 54 -3.79 -11.78 -3.57
CA VAL A 54 -3.19 -12.66 -4.60
C VAL A 54 -1.68 -12.76 -4.45
N VAL A 55 -1.00 -11.63 -4.23
CA VAL A 55 0.45 -11.62 -4.01
C VAL A 55 0.82 -12.46 -2.78
N LEU A 56 0.11 -12.27 -1.68
CA LEU A 56 0.32 -13.02 -0.43
C LEU A 56 0.11 -14.53 -0.63
N ASP A 57 -0.98 -14.92 -1.29
CA ASP A 57 -1.35 -16.33 -1.52
C ASP A 57 -0.32 -17.07 -2.39
N PHE A 58 0.26 -16.40 -3.38
CA PHE A 58 1.25 -17.01 -4.26
C PHE A 58 2.67 -16.95 -3.68
N LEU A 59 3.02 -15.89 -2.93
CA LEU A 59 4.37 -15.71 -2.38
C LEU A 59 4.59 -16.53 -1.10
N SER A 60 3.57 -16.65 -0.24
CA SER A 60 3.63 -17.44 1.01
C SER A 60 4.15 -18.87 0.83
N PRO A 61 3.59 -19.71 -0.07
CA PRO A 61 4.08 -21.09 -0.25
C PRO A 61 5.48 -21.17 -0.85
N VAL A 62 5.94 -20.14 -1.56
CA VAL A 62 7.30 -20.06 -2.12
C VAL A 62 8.31 -19.75 -1.00
N LEU A 63 7.96 -18.85 -0.09
CA LEU A 63 8.84 -18.42 1.01
C LEU A 63 8.84 -19.37 2.21
N MET A 64 7.74 -20.10 2.46
CA MET A 64 7.58 -21.03 3.58
C MET A 64 8.20 -22.41 3.34
N LYS A 65 8.57 -22.76 2.09
CA LYS A 65 9.39 -23.96 1.82
C LYS A 65 10.78 -23.75 2.39
N GLY A 66 10.98 -24.24 3.61
CA GLY A 66 12.19 -24.09 4.42
C GLY A 66 13.47 -24.24 3.60
N ASN A 67 14.27 -23.18 3.61
CA ASN A 67 15.54 -22.99 2.89
C ASN A 67 15.43 -22.43 1.45
N ARG A 68 15.03 -21.16 1.36
CA ARG A 68 14.88 -20.32 0.12
C ARG A 68 15.97 -20.58 -0.94
N LYS A 69 17.22 -20.75 -0.53
CA LYS A 69 18.38 -20.86 -1.42
C LYS A 69 18.71 -22.29 -1.90
N SER A 70 18.28 -23.33 -1.19
CA SER A 70 18.62 -24.73 -1.57
C SER A 70 17.50 -25.43 -2.33
N VAL A 71 16.26 -24.94 -2.24
CA VAL A 71 15.08 -25.56 -2.85
C VAL A 71 14.74 -24.95 -4.21
N LEU A 72 15.02 -23.65 -4.40
CA LEU A 72 14.73 -22.94 -5.65
C LEU A 72 15.92 -23.01 -6.61
N SER A 73 15.63 -23.19 -7.89
CA SER A 73 16.61 -23.04 -8.97
C SER A 73 17.13 -21.61 -9.07
N HIS A 74 18.24 -21.42 -9.81
CA HIS A 74 18.81 -20.08 -10.03
C HIS A 74 17.81 -19.14 -10.71
N GLN A 75 17.04 -19.64 -11.68
CA GLN A 75 16.03 -18.85 -12.38
C GLN A 75 14.88 -18.44 -11.45
N GLU A 76 14.39 -19.36 -10.61
CA GLU A 76 13.36 -19.05 -9.62
C GLU A 76 13.85 -18.01 -8.60
N ASN A 77 15.10 -18.13 -8.12
CA ASN A 77 15.68 -17.12 -7.22
C ASN A 77 15.78 -15.74 -7.88
N ARG A 78 16.12 -15.68 -9.18
CA ARG A 78 16.17 -14.40 -9.90
C ARG A 78 14.78 -13.76 -9.98
N ILE A 79 13.77 -14.54 -10.38
CA ILE A 79 12.39 -14.06 -10.47
C ILE A 79 11.86 -13.65 -9.09
N LEU A 80 12.17 -14.44 -8.05
CA LEU A 80 11.78 -14.11 -6.69
C LEU A 80 12.35 -12.77 -6.23
N GLY A 81 13.63 -12.48 -6.50
CA GLY A 81 14.23 -11.19 -6.17
C GLY A 81 13.55 -10.02 -6.88
N GLU A 82 13.26 -10.16 -8.18
CA GLU A 82 12.53 -9.15 -8.96
C GLU A 82 11.12 -8.91 -8.39
N VAL A 83 10.40 -9.98 -8.03
CA VAL A 83 9.08 -9.90 -7.41
C VAL A 83 9.15 -9.27 -6.02
N GLU A 84 10.13 -9.63 -5.18
CA GLU A 84 10.35 -9.01 -3.87
C GLU A 84 10.60 -7.50 -3.99
N ASP A 85 11.40 -7.06 -4.96
CA ASP A 85 11.65 -5.64 -5.22
C ASP A 85 10.38 -4.89 -5.64
N GLN A 86 9.55 -5.49 -6.51
CA GLN A 86 8.26 -4.90 -6.90
C GLN A 86 7.26 -4.89 -5.72
N VAL A 87 7.28 -5.93 -4.89
CA VAL A 87 6.46 -6.01 -3.67
C VAL A 87 6.85 -4.90 -2.69
N GLU A 88 8.13 -4.59 -2.56
CA GLU A 88 8.60 -3.49 -1.72
C GLU A 88 8.10 -2.13 -2.21
N GLN A 89 8.04 -1.92 -3.53
CA GLN A 89 7.51 -0.68 -4.11
C GLN A 89 6.02 -0.50 -3.82
N ILE A 90 5.21 -1.56 -3.98
CA ILE A 90 3.78 -1.48 -3.68
C ILE A 90 3.54 -1.33 -2.17
N LEU A 91 4.32 -1.99 -1.31
CA LEU A 91 4.22 -1.82 0.15
C LEU A 91 4.55 -0.38 0.56
N ALA A 92 5.60 0.22 -0.03
CA ALA A 92 5.91 1.64 0.18
C ALA A 92 4.71 2.52 -0.22
N LEU A 93 4.11 2.28 -1.39
CA LEU A 93 2.93 3.01 -1.84
C LEU A 93 1.74 2.87 -0.87
N VAL A 94 1.50 1.66 -0.36
CA VAL A 94 0.43 1.40 0.62
C VAL A 94 0.69 2.16 1.92
N PHE A 95 1.86 2.00 2.52
CA PHE A 95 2.18 2.59 3.83
C PHE A 95 2.31 4.11 3.76
N GLU A 96 2.82 4.66 2.66
CA GLU A 96 2.93 6.10 2.46
C GLU A 96 1.57 6.76 2.18
N ASN A 97 0.54 5.98 1.83
CA ASN A 97 -0.80 6.47 1.50
C ASN A 97 -1.91 5.80 2.31
N TYR A 98 -1.63 5.18 3.46
CA TYR A 98 -2.58 4.33 4.20
C TYR A 98 -3.92 4.99 4.58
N LYS A 99 -3.98 6.32 4.68
CA LYS A 99 -5.21 7.12 4.92
C LYS A 99 -5.97 7.51 3.66
N SER A 100 -5.39 7.26 2.50
CA SER A 100 -5.86 7.65 1.17
C SER A 100 -6.02 6.44 0.25
N LEU A 101 -5.87 5.23 0.77
CA LEU A 101 -6.16 4.00 0.02
C LEU A 101 -7.64 3.92 -0.30
N ASP A 102 -7.94 3.56 -1.53
CA ASP A 102 -9.30 3.48 -2.02
C ASP A 102 -9.44 2.31 -3.00
N GLU A 103 -10.29 1.36 -2.62
CA GLU A 103 -10.63 0.21 -3.45
C GLU A 103 -11.52 0.59 -4.63
N SER A 104 -12.08 1.80 -4.72
CA SER A 104 -12.86 2.24 -5.88
C SER A 104 -11.99 2.87 -6.98
N SER A 105 -10.80 3.35 -6.62
CA SER A 105 -9.83 3.94 -7.52
C SER A 105 -9.11 2.88 -8.37
N LEU A 106 -8.86 3.20 -9.65
CA LEU A 106 -8.05 2.36 -10.54
C LEU A 106 -6.59 2.28 -10.09
N SER A 107 -6.07 3.33 -9.43
CA SER A 107 -4.70 3.36 -8.90
C SER A 107 -4.61 2.79 -7.48
N GLY A 108 -5.73 2.39 -6.86
CA GLY A 108 -5.81 1.98 -5.46
C GLY A 108 -5.60 3.12 -4.45
N VAL A 109 -5.39 4.35 -4.91
CA VAL A 109 -5.21 5.54 -4.08
C VAL A 109 -6.15 6.63 -4.55
N MET A 110 -6.81 7.29 -3.60
CA MET A 110 -7.65 8.44 -3.87
C MET A 110 -6.79 9.67 -4.20
N GLU A 111 -7.07 10.30 -5.35
CA GLU A 111 -6.35 11.52 -5.76
C GLU A 111 -6.80 12.77 -4.99
N VAL A 112 -8.09 12.80 -4.62
CA VAL A 112 -8.70 13.89 -3.86
C VAL A 112 -8.43 13.71 -2.37
N PHE A 113 -8.10 14.79 -1.67
CA PHE A 113 -7.99 14.74 -0.22
C PHE A 113 -9.37 14.53 0.39
N ALA A 114 -9.57 13.42 1.09
CA ALA A 114 -10.70 13.29 1.99
C ALA A 114 -10.22 13.18 3.44
N PRO A 115 -11.03 13.66 4.40
CA PRO A 115 -10.85 13.32 5.80
C PRO A 115 -10.79 11.81 5.95
N ALA A 116 -9.75 11.31 6.63
CA ALA A 116 -9.62 9.88 6.84
C ALA A 116 -10.75 9.36 7.73
N SER A 117 -11.38 8.26 7.33
CA SER A 117 -12.59 7.70 7.96
C SER A 117 -12.35 7.10 9.35
N GLY A 118 -11.10 7.02 9.81
CA GLY A 118 -10.70 6.39 11.07
C GLY A 118 -10.65 4.86 11.00
N LEU A 119 -11.12 4.26 9.91
CA LEU A 119 -11.06 2.83 9.65
C LEU A 119 -9.84 2.50 8.78
N PRO A 120 -9.15 1.37 9.04
CA PRO A 120 -8.10 0.90 8.16
C PRO A 120 -8.70 0.53 6.81
N ALA A 121 -8.06 0.98 5.74
CA ALA A 121 -8.46 0.59 4.39
C ALA A 121 -8.33 -0.93 4.19
N PRO A 122 -9.15 -1.56 3.33
CA PRO A 122 -9.14 -3.02 3.16
C PRO A 122 -7.77 -3.58 2.71
N ALA A 123 -7.05 -2.85 1.85
CA ALA A 123 -5.67 -3.17 1.43
C ALA A 123 -4.62 -3.12 2.55
N PHE A 124 -4.89 -2.45 3.68
CA PHE A 124 -3.88 -2.23 4.72
C PHE A 124 -3.53 -3.53 5.47
N ALA A 125 -4.53 -4.35 5.79
CA ALA A 125 -4.30 -5.62 6.48
C ALA A 125 -3.44 -6.63 5.67
N PRO A 126 -3.72 -6.91 4.38
CA PRO A 126 -2.86 -7.79 3.59
C PRO A 126 -1.47 -7.19 3.35
N ALA A 127 -1.33 -5.87 3.23
CA ALA A 127 -0.01 -5.24 3.15
C ALA A 127 0.83 -5.49 4.40
N VAL A 128 0.26 -5.38 5.61
CA VAL A 128 1.03 -5.68 6.83
C VAL A 128 1.41 -7.16 6.88
N LYS A 129 0.51 -8.08 6.49
CA LYS A 129 0.84 -9.51 6.40
C LYS A 129 1.94 -9.80 5.39
N LEU A 130 1.92 -9.14 4.24
CA LEU A 130 2.93 -9.30 3.19
C LEU A 130 4.27 -8.73 3.64
N TYR A 131 4.27 -7.56 4.29
CA TYR A 131 5.47 -7.00 4.92
C TYR A 131 6.06 -7.95 5.97
N SER A 132 5.20 -8.57 6.79
CA SER A 132 5.54 -9.58 7.80
C SER A 132 6.13 -10.86 7.22
N LEU A 133 5.77 -11.18 5.97
CA LEU A 133 6.21 -12.39 5.28
C LEU A 133 7.63 -12.23 4.73
N ILE A 134 7.95 -11.04 4.20
CA ILE A 134 9.23 -10.76 3.55
C ILE A 134 10.28 -10.20 4.52
N HIS A 135 9.87 -9.52 5.59
CA HIS A 135 10.74 -8.93 6.62
C HIS A 135 10.65 -9.64 7.95
N ASP A 136 11.77 -9.71 8.68
CA ASP A 136 11.73 -9.96 10.11
C ASP A 136 11.28 -8.69 10.84
N ILE A 137 10.00 -8.65 11.21
CA ILE A 137 9.36 -7.49 11.85
C ILE A 137 9.96 -7.15 13.23
N LEU A 138 10.60 -8.13 13.87
CA LEU A 138 11.27 -7.91 15.16
C LEU A 138 12.64 -7.25 14.98
N SER A 139 13.17 -7.20 13.75
CA SER A 139 14.43 -6.52 13.46
C SER A 139 14.27 -5.00 13.53
N PRO A 140 15.24 -4.28 14.14
CA PRO A 140 15.27 -2.82 14.14
C PRO A 140 15.23 -2.22 12.73
N GLU A 141 15.85 -2.89 11.75
CA GLU A 141 15.92 -2.44 10.36
C GLU A 141 14.52 -2.42 9.71
N ALA A 142 13.73 -3.47 9.90
CA ALA A 142 12.37 -3.53 9.39
C ALA A 142 11.47 -2.48 10.09
N GLN A 143 11.54 -2.38 11.41
CA GLN A 143 10.76 -1.38 12.15
C GLN A 143 11.10 0.05 11.73
N LEU A 144 12.39 0.34 11.52
CA LEU A 144 12.83 1.64 11.04
C LEU A 144 12.33 1.93 9.62
N LYS A 145 12.38 0.95 8.72
CA LYS A 145 11.86 1.07 7.35
C LYS A 145 10.37 1.35 7.35
N LEU A 146 9.59 0.56 8.10
CA LEU A 146 8.15 0.76 8.26
C LEU A 146 7.82 2.14 8.84
N THR A 147 8.58 2.58 9.86
CA THR A 147 8.44 3.91 10.46
C THR A 147 8.70 5.02 9.44
N ARG A 148 9.70 4.88 8.57
CA ARG A 148 10.01 5.88 7.52
C ARG A 148 8.85 6.05 6.53
N HIS A 149 8.16 4.97 6.15
CA HIS A 149 6.98 5.07 5.28
C HIS A 149 5.85 5.85 5.95
N PHE A 150 5.55 5.58 7.23
CA PHE A 150 4.54 6.36 7.97
C PHE A 150 4.95 7.81 8.18
N GLN A 151 6.24 8.10 8.39
CA GLN A 151 6.75 9.46 8.45
C GLN A 151 6.59 10.18 7.10
N ALA A 152 6.83 9.50 5.98
CA ALA A 152 6.57 10.03 4.64
C ALA A 152 5.08 10.34 4.44
N ALA A 153 4.17 9.45 4.86
CA ALA A 153 2.73 9.68 4.84
C ALA A 153 2.33 10.92 5.66
N ALA A 154 2.83 11.02 6.90
CA ALA A 154 2.56 12.15 7.79
C ALA A 154 3.08 13.47 7.20
N ARG A 155 4.29 13.48 6.63
CA ARG A 155 4.83 14.66 5.93
C ARG A 155 4.01 15.03 4.70
N LYS A 156 3.55 14.06 3.90
CA LYS A 156 2.71 14.29 2.72
C LYS A 156 1.40 14.98 3.12
N ARG A 157 0.74 14.50 4.18
CA ARG A 157 -0.51 15.10 4.68
C ARG A 157 -0.28 16.46 5.34
N SER A 158 0.78 16.61 6.13
CA SER A 158 1.14 17.90 6.76
C SER A 158 1.39 18.99 5.72
N ARG A 159 2.17 18.72 4.67
CA ARG A 159 2.41 19.67 3.57
C ARG A 159 1.11 20.09 2.88
N ARG A 160 0.15 19.18 2.72
CA ARG A 160 -1.14 19.49 2.09
C ARG A 160 -2.00 20.41 2.96
N HIS A 161 -2.10 20.12 4.25
CA HIS A 161 -2.80 20.99 5.21
C HIS A 161 -2.22 22.41 5.27
N LEU A 162 -0.89 22.54 5.12
CA LEU A 162 -0.23 23.85 5.05
C LEU A 162 -0.48 24.57 3.71
N ALA A 163 -0.41 23.85 2.58
CA ALA A 163 -0.66 24.43 1.26
C ALA A 163 -2.11 24.92 1.09
N GLU A 164 -3.09 24.17 1.59
CA GLU A 164 -4.51 24.59 1.60
C GLU A 164 -4.70 25.92 2.35
N THR A 165 -3.89 26.18 3.39
CA THR A 165 -3.94 27.46 4.11
C THR A 165 -3.28 28.64 3.40
N ASP A 166 -2.29 28.38 2.53
CA ASP A 166 -1.60 29.39 1.73
C ASP A 166 -2.43 29.83 0.50
N GLU A 167 -3.19 28.93 -0.12
CA GLU A 167 -4.13 29.30 -1.21
C GLU A 167 -5.21 30.28 -0.71
N LEU A 168 -5.65 30.11 0.54
CA LEU A 168 -6.57 31.04 1.21
C LEU A 168 -5.91 32.39 1.57
N THR A 169 -4.57 32.54 1.64
CA THR A 169 -3.90 33.84 1.93
C THR A 169 -3.70 34.69 0.70
N ASN A 170 -3.38 34.08 -0.44
CA ASN A 170 -3.13 34.83 -1.68
C ASN A 170 -4.41 35.50 -2.23
N SER A 171 -5.58 35.00 -1.81
CA SER A 171 -6.87 35.63 -2.12
C SER A 171 -7.11 36.95 -1.36
N SER A 172 -6.29 37.29 -0.36
CA SER A 172 -6.45 38.49 0.47
C SER A 172 -5.32 39.52 0.31
N GLU A 173 -4.50 39.42 -0.74
CA GLU A 173 -3.43 40.41 -0.98
C GLU A 173 -4.00 41.73 -1.51
N GLY A 174 -4.46 42.55 -0.56
CA GLY A 174 -4.96 43.90 -0.79
C GLY A 174 -4.99 44.69 0.51
N THR A 175 -3.83 45.26 0.86
CA THR A 175 -3.64 46.39 1.79
C THR A 175 -3.48 46.12 3.30
N LEU A 176 -2.51 46.87 3.84
CA LEU A 176 -1.96 46.91 5.20
C LEU A 176 -2.99 46.93 6.35
N THR A 177 -2.69 46.14 7.39
CA THR A 177 -3.23 46.26 8.77
C THR A 177 -4.76 46.22 8.91
N ASP A 178 -5.42 45.32 8.18
CA ASP A 178 -6.85 45.11 8.36
C ASP A 178 -7.11 44.12 9.53
N SER A 179 -7.99 44.50 10.46
CA SER A 179 -8.49 43.62 11.53
C SER A 179 -9.03 42.30 10.94
N VAL A 180 -9.54 42.36 9.72
CA VAL A 180 -9.98 41.22 8.91
C VAL A 180 -8.84 40.27 8.56
N ALA A 181 -7.64 40.77 8.25
CA ALA A 181 -6.47 39.93 7.96
C ALA A 181 -6.00 39.15 9.20
N ILE A 182 -6.00 39.81 10.37
CA ILE A 182 -5.67 39.16 11.65
C ILE A 182 -6.71 38.09 11.99
N ALA A 183 -8.01 38.41 11.89
CA ALA A 183 -9.08 37.45 12.14
C ALA A 183 -8.99 36.24 11.20
N THR A 184 -8.68 36.48 9.92
CA THR A 184 -8.48 35.42 8.91
C THR A 184 -7.27 34.54 9.25
N ALA A 185 -6.16 35.13 9.69
CA ALA A 185 -4.98 34.37 10.12
C ALA A 185 -5.29 33.47 11.34
N TYR A 186 -6.04 33.96 12.34
CA TYR A 186 -6.46 33.14 13.48
C TYR A 186 -7.42 32.01 13.08
N GLN A 187 -8.37 32.25 12.17
CA GLN A 187 -9.24 31.18 11.67
C GLN A 187 -8.45 30.10 10.91
N LYS A 188 -7.42 30.49 10.15
CA LYS A 188 -6.51 29.53 9.49
C LYS A 188 -5.71 28.72 10.50
N MET A 189 -5.11 29.37 11.49
CA MET A 189 -4.38 28.68 12.54
C MET A 189 -5.28 27.70 13.30
N LYS A 190 -6.53 28.10 13.59
CA LYS A 190 -7.55 27.21 14.16
C LYS A 190 -7.84 26.02 13.24
N SER A 191 -7.99 26.24 11.93
CA SER A 191 -8.22 25.17 10.95
C SER A 191 -7.08 24.16 10.95
N VAL A 192 -5.81 24.62 10.87
CA VAL A 192 -4.62 23.75 10.89
C VAL A 192 -4.56 22.93 12.17
N ILE A 193 -4.77 23.56 13.34
CA ILE A 193 -4.76 22.85 14.63
C ILE A 193 -5.85 21.77 14.66
N LEU A 194 -7.05 22.08 14.16
CA LEU A 194 -8.15 21.11 14.08
C LEU A 194 -7.83 19.97 13.12
N SER A 195 -7.23 20.26 11.96
CA SER A 195 -6.78 19.25 11.00
C SER A 195 -5.74 18.33 11.62
N ILE A 196 -4.68 18.86 12.25
CA ILE A 196 -3.65 18.07 12.92
C ILE A 196 -4.25 17.22 14.04
N LYS A 197 -5.16 17.79 14.85
CA LYS A 197 -5.87 17.03 15.90
C LYS A 197 -6.65 15.86 15.31
N ASN A 198 -7.35 16.08 14.20
CA ASN A 198 -8.10 15.02 13.53
C ASN A 198 -7.17 13.96 12.94
N GLU A 199 -6.02 14.35 12.35
CA GLU A 199 -5.00 13.42 11.84
C GLU A 199 -4.50 12.46 12.93
N ILE A 200 -4.11 13.01 14.08
CA ILE A 200 -3.62 12.23 15.22
C ILE A 200 -4.71 11.29 15.74
N ARG A 201 -5.96 11.79 15.83
CA ARG A 201 -7.09 10.96 16.26
C ARG A 201 -7.31 9.79 15.30
N THR A 202 -7.25 10.02 14.00
CA THR A 202 -7.36 8.94 13.00
C THR A 202 -6.21 7.95 13.13
N ASP A 203 -4.98 8.41 13.40
CA ASP A 203 -3.83 7.51 13.63
C ASP A 203 -4.06 6.56 14.79
N ILE A 204 -4.54 7.11 15.91
CA ILE A 204 -4.89 6.33 17.09
C ILE A 204 -5.99 5.33 16.76
N GLN A 205 -7.02 5.73 16.02
CA GLN A 205 -8.11 4.83 15.62
C GLN A 205 -7.60 3.67 14.77
N ILE A 206 -6.81 3.95 13.72
CA ILE A 206 -6.23 2.93 12.84
C ILE A 206 -5.29 2.01 13.62
N HIS A 207 -4.46 2.55 14.50
CA HIS A 207 -3.55 1.77 15.34
C HIS A 207 -4.30 0.84 16.30
N ASN A 208 -5.43 1.29 16.86
CA ASN A 208 -6.27 0.50 17.77
C ASN A 208 -6.92 -0.73 17.11
N HIS A 209 -6.89 -0.85 15.79
CA HIS A 209 -7.28 -2.09 15.11
C HIS A 209 -6.22 -3.20 15.20
N HIS A 210 -5.09 -2.96 15.86
CA HIS A 210 -4.04 -3.94 16.13
C HIS A 210 -3.48 -4.62 14.87
N LEU A 211 -3.48 -3.89 13.76
CA LEU A 211 -2.95 -4.39 12.48
C LEU A 211 -1.44 -4.29 12.42
N LEU A 212 -0.83 -3.34 13.15
CA LEU A 212 0.61 -3.15 13.18
C LEU A 212 1.25 -4.04 14.25
N PRO A 213 2.47 -4.54 13.99
CA PRO A 213 3.27 -5.25 14.98
C PRO A 213 3.55 -4.36 16.20
N ARG A 214 3.58 -4.98 17.38
CA ARG A 214 3.86 -4.32 18.66
C ARG A 214 5.35 -4.23 18.95
#